data_AF-A0A4Z0C756-F1
#
_entry.id   AF-A0A4Z0C756-F1
#
_cell.length_a   1.000
_cell.length_b   1.000
_cell.length_c   1.000
_cell.angle_alpha   90.00
_cell.angle_beta   90.00
_cell.angle_gamma   90.00
#
_symmetry.space_group_name_H-M   'P 1'
#
loop_
_entity.id
_entity.type
_entity.pdbx_description
1 polymer ?
#
loop_
_entity_poly.entity_id
_entity_poly.type
_entity_poly.pdbx_seq_one_letter_code
_entity_poly.pdbx_strand_id
1 'polypeptide(L)'
;MNRYTAATLLACIAAVSAGQAMAETPTIDPTPFVSTKSRADVKNELAEFKKSGVNPWASSYDPIKYFSSTKSREQVTAEFMGNRDQVAASTAEDSGSSHMAQRRVQPAGGSMDVASR
;
A
#
# COMPACT_ATOMS: atom_id res chain seq x y z
N MET A 1 8.85 45.33 22.12
CA MET A 1 9.52 44.34 21.23
C MET A 1 8.64 44.20 19.99
N ASN A 2 9.16 44.54 18.80
CA ASN A 2 8.34 44.74 17.60
C ASN A 2 8.07 43.40 16.92
N ARG A 3 6.81 43.00 16.68
CA ARG A 3 6.43 41.69 16.10
C ARG A 3 7.19 41.32 14.81
N TYR A 4 7.68 42.32 14.10
CA TYR A 4 8.50 42.16 12.89
C TYR A 4 9.92 41.65 13.18
N THR A 5 10.50 41.93 14.35
CA THR A 5 11.84 41.44 14.74
C THR A 5 11.80 39.96 15.11
N ALA A 6 10.71 39.47 15.68
CA ALA A 6 10.52 38.04 15.97
C ALA A 6 10.34 37.22 14.68
N ALA A 7 9.59 37.75 13.71
CA ALA A 7 9.37 37.10 12.42
C ALA A 7 10.64 37.03 11.55
N THR A 8 11.46 38.10 11.55
CA THR A 8 12.75 38.09 10.81
C THR A 8 13.77 37.16 11.45
N LEU A 9 13.86 37.11 12.79
CA LEU A 9 14.77 36.18 13.47
C LEU A 9 14.41 34.72 13.16
N LEU A 10 13.11 34.38 13.17
CA LEU A 10 12.63 33.03 12.87
C LEU A 10 12.90 32.63 11.41
N ALA A 11 12.74 33.55 10.47
CA ALA A 11 13.05 33.33 9.05
C ALA A 11 14.56 33.13 8.81
N CYS A 12 15.42 33.88 9.51
CA CYS A 12 16.88 33.70 9.43
C CYS A 12 17.34 32.35 10.02
N ILE A 13 16.70 31.88 11.09
CA ILE A 13 17.01 30.58 11.71
C ILE A 13 16.60 29.41 10.79
N ALA A 14 15.44 29.50 10.13
CA ALA A 14 14.97 28.47 9.20
C ALA A 14 15.86 28.32 7.94
N ALA A 15 16.50 29.41 7.50
CA ALA A 15 17.41 29.39 6.34
C ALA A 15 18.75 28.68 6.62
N VAL A 16 19.20 28.64 7.89
CA VAL A 16 20.48 28.03 8.28
C VAL A 16 20.35 26.51 8.51
N SER A 17 19.14 26.01 8.77
CA SER A 17 18.87 24.57 8.94
C SER A 17 18.72 23.78 7.63
N ALA A 18 18.82 24.43 6.47
CA ALA A 18 18.89 23.75 5.17
C ALA A 18 20.31 23.19 4.96
N GLY A 19 20.65 22.16 5.74
CA GLY A 19 21.87 21.38 5.55
C GLY A 19 21.92 20.84 4.13
N GLN A 20 23.09 20.95 3.51
CA GLN A 20 23.37 20.37 2.21
C GLN A 20 23.27 18.84 2.34
N ALA A 21 22.15 18.25 1.91
CA ALA A 21 22.08 16.81 1.66
C ALA A 21 22.91 16.52 0.41
N MET A 22 24.22 16.46 0.58
CA MET A 22 25.13 16.01 -0.46
C MET A 22 24.84 14.52 -0.66
N ALA A 23 24.36 14.15 -1.85
CA ALA A 23 24.26 12.76 -2.22
C ALA A 23 25.67 12.16 -2.11
N GLU A 24 25.85 11.22 -1.20
CA GLU A 24 27.07 10.44 -1.11
C GLU A 24 27.25 9.70 -2.45
N THR A 25 28.49 9.69 -2.97
CA THR A 25 28.79 8.86 -4.15
C THR A 25 28.46 7.40 -3.81
N PRO A 26 27.82 6.64 -4.71
CA PRO A 26 27.61 5.22 -4.48
C PRO A 26 28.94 4.54 -4.18
N THR A 27 29.01 3.79 -3.07
CA THR A 27 30.15 2.90 -2.81
C THR A 27 30.24 1.90 -3.95
N ILE A 28 31.28 2.02 -4.76
CA ILE A 28 31.57 1.07 -5.84
C ILE A 28 32.23 -0.13 -5.19
N ASP A 29 31.59 -1.29 -5.26
CA ASP A 29 32.24 -2.57 -4.95
C ASP A 29 33.21 -2.90 -6.10
N PRO A 30 34.54 -2.87 -5.88
CA PRO A 30 35.51 -3.14 -6.93
C PRO A 30 35.64 -4.63 -7.23
N THR A 31 34.98 -5.51 -6.47
CA THR A 31 35.08 -6.95 -6.67
C THR A 31 34.32 -7.36 -7.94
N PRO A 32 35.00 -7.96 -8.94
CA PRO A 32 34.31 -8.47 -10.11
C PRO A 32 33.40 -9.62 -9.69
N PHE A 33 32.12 -9.52 -10.04
CA PHE A 33 31.23 -10.66 -9.93
C PHE A 33 31.68 -11.77 -10.89
N VAL A 34 32.17 -12.87 -10.35
CA VAL A 34 32.52 -14.07 -11.12
C VAL A 34 31.47 -15.14 -10.82
N SER A 35 30.58 -15.39 -11.77
CA SER A 35 29.67 -16.54 -11.69
C SER A 35 30.47 -17.83 -11.88
N THR A 36 30.41 -18.73 -10.91
CA THR A 36 30.94 -20.10 -11.05
C THR A 36 30.01 -21.02 -11.83
N LYS A 37 28.76 -20.61 -12.06
CA LYS A 37 27.74 -21.36 -12.79
C LYS A 37 27.65 -20.92 -14.25
N SER A 38 27.38 -21.87 -15.14
CA SER A 38 27.08 -21.55 -16.54
C SER A 38 25.70 -20.89 -16.66
N ARG A 39 25.46 -20.20 -17.78
CA ARG A 39 24.14 -19.64 -18.08
C ARG A 39 23.04 -20.72 -18.14
N ALA A 40 23.38 -21.92 -18.57
CA ALA A 40 22.44 -23.04 -18.61
C ALA A 40 22.02 -23.44 -17.18
N ASP A 41 22.98 -23.54 -16.28
CA ASP A 41 22.74 -23.91 -14.88
C ASP A 41 21.86 -22.87 -14.17
N VAL A 42 22.16 -21.57 -14.34
CA VAL A 42 21.34 -20.48 -13.75
C VAL A 42 19.90 -20.52 -14.28
N LYS A 43 19.70 -20.82 -15.57
CA LYS A 43 18.36 -20.96 -16.15
C LYS A 43 17.62 -22.16 -15.57
N ASN A 44 18.31 -23.27 -15.35
CA ASN A 44 17.73 -24.46 -14.75
C ASN A 44 17.28 -24.19 -13.31
N GLU A 45 18.12 -23.52 -12.52
CA GLU A 45 17.80 -23.12 -11.15
C GLU A 45 16.62 -22.15 -11.08
N LEU A 46 16.58 -21.17 -11.98
CA LEU A 46 15.43 -20.27 -12.07
C LEU A 46 14.15 -21.02 -12.44
N ALA A 47 14.24 -22.00 -13.33
CA ALA A 47 13.09 -22.81 -13.72
C ALA A 47 12.60 -23.70 -12.56
N GLU A 48 13.52 -24.29 -11.80
CA GLU A 48 13.20 -25.06 -10.59
C GLU A 48 12.59 -24.17 -9.50
N PHE A 49 13.18 -23.00 -9.24
CA PHE A 49 12.64 -22.03 -8.30
C PHE A 49 11.21 -21.61 -8.66
N LYS A 50 10.94 -21.32 -9.94
CA LYS A 50 9.58 -21.00 -10.40
C LYS A 50 8.57 -22.12 -10.18
N LYS A 51 9.00 -23.39 -10.26
CA LYS A 51 8.15 -24.55 -9.99
C LYS A 51 7.91 -24.78 -8.50
N SER A 52 8.83 -24.35 -7.65
CA SER A 52 8.72 -24.53 -6.19
C SER A 52 7.54 -23.78 -5.57
N GLY A 53 7.02 -22.74 -6.23
CA GLY A 53 5.95 -21.89 -5.70
C GLY A 53 6.36 -21.03 -4.50
N VAL A 54 7.65 -20.96 -4.17
CA VAL A 54 8.18 -20.13 -3.09
C VAL A 54 8.16 -18.66 -3.51
N ASN A 55 7.60 -17.80 -2.66
CA ASN A 55 7.66 -16.36 -2.82
C ASN A 55 9.04 -15.84 -2.34
N PRO A 56 9.89 -15.30 -3.24
CA PRO A 56 11.23 -14.83 -2.87
C PRO A 56 11.21 -13.61 -1.94
N TRP A 57 10.07 -12.92 -1.85
CA TRP A 57 9.89 -11.71 -1.06
C TRP A 57 9.26 -11.98 0.30
N ALA A 58 8.78 -13.20 0.53
CA ALA A 58 8.22 -13.59 1.83
C ALA A 58 9.36 -14.06 2.74
N SER A 59 9.73 -13.25 3.73
CA SER A 59 10.78 -13.59 4.70
C SER A 59 10.29 -14.53 5.80
N SER A 60 9.07 -14.34 6.29
CA SER A 60 8.49 -15.14 7.39
C SER A 60 7.02 -15.52 7.18
N TYR A 61 6.25 -14.72 6.44
CA TYR A 61 4.83 -14.94 6.21
C TYR A 61 4.48 -14.74 4.73
N ASP A 62 3.86 -15.75 4.14
CA ASP A 62 3.30 -15.69 2.79
C ASP A 62 1.78 -15.88 2.86
N PRO A 63 0.99 -14.79 2.87
CA PRO A 63 -0.46 -14.87 3.02
C PRO A 63 -1.15 -15.58 1.86
N ILE A 64 -0.51 -15.67 0.69
CA ILE A 64 -1.12 -16.23 -0.51
C ILE A 64 -0.69 -17.68 -0.79
N LYS A 65 0.28 -18.22 -0.04
CA LYS A 65 0.82 -19.59 -0.24
C LYS A 65 -0.25 -20.68 -0.24
N TYR A 66 -1.23 -20.55 0.63
CA TYR A 66 -2.33 -21.52 0.80
C TYR A 66 -3.68 -20.95 0.36
N PHE A 67 -3.70 -19.74 -0.22
CA PHE A 67 -4.92 -19.12 -0.67
C PHE A 67 -5.37 -19.77 -1.99
N SER A 68 -6.60 -20.27 -1.99
CA SER A 68 -7.28 -20.71 -3.21
C SER A 68 -8.66 -20.08 -3.23
N SER A 69 -8.95 -19.29 -4.27
CA SER A 69 -10.27 -18.70 -4.46
C SER A 69 -11.25 -19.76 -4.94
N THR A 70 -12.44 -19.79 -4.35
CA THR A 70 -13.59 -20.55 -4.86
C THR A 70 -14.39 -19.76 -5.90
N LYS A 71 -14.07 -18.48 -6.12
CA LYS A 71 -14.76 -17.57 -7.05
C LYS A 71 -14.00 -17.43 -8.36
N SER A 72 -14.76 -17.32 -9.46
CA SER A 72 -14.22 -16.97 -10.77
C SER A 72 -13.80 -15.50 -10.80
N ARG A 73 -13.00 -15.13 -11.81
CA ARG A 73 -12.56 -13.75 -12.02
C ARG A 73 -13.74 -12.81 -12.26
N GLU A 74 -14.73 -13.27 -13.01
CA GLU A 74 -15.94 -12.52 -13.34
C GLU A 74 -16.76 -12.25 -12.07
N GLN A 75 -16.89 -13.25 -11.19
CA GLN A 75 -17.58 -13.11 -9.90
C GLN A 75 -16.86 -12.10 -9.00
N VAL A 76 -15.53 -12.19 -8.89
CA VAL A 76 -14.74 -11.22 -8.10
C VAL A 76 -14.89 -9.80 -8.66
N THR A 77 -14.89 -9.65 -9.99
CA THR A 77 -15.05 -8.35 -10.64
C THR A 77 -16.44 -7.77 -10.38
N ALA A 78 -17.49 -8.58 -10.52
CA ALA A 78 -18.87 -8.17 -10.25
C ALA A 78 -19.05 -7.75 -8.77
N GLU A 79 -18.49 -8.50 -7.83
CA GLU A 79 -18.52 -8.16 -6.41
C GLU A 79 -17.75 -6.87 -6.11
N PHE A 80 -16.57 -6.68 -6.72
CA PHE A 80 -15.82 -5.44 -6.58
C PHE A 80 -16.62 -4.26 -7.11
N MET A 81 -17.22 -4.38 -8.30
CA MET A 81 -18.06 -3.35 -8.90
C MET A 81 -19.28 -3.01 -8.04
N GLY A 82 -19.93 -4.01 -7.46
CA GLY A 82 -21.07 -3.82 -6.56
C GLY A 82 -20.71 -3.19 -5.21
N ASN A 83 -19.45 -3.29 -4.79
CA ASN A 83 -18.97 -2.78 -3.49
C ASN A 83 -17.96 -1.63 -3.61
N ARG A 84 -17.86 -0.95 -4.76
CA ARG A 84 -16.84 0.08 -4.99
C ARG A 84 -16.83 1.19 -3.94
N ASP A 85 -17.99 1.63 -3.48
CA ASP A 85 -18.09 2.69 -2.47
C ASP A 85 -17.55 2.24 -1.12
N GLN A 86 -17.83 1.00 -0.74
CA GLN A 86 -17.29 0.40 0.48
C GLN A 86 -15.77 0.20 0.38
N VAL A 87 -15.27 -0.23 -0.78
CA VAL A 87 -13.83 -0.35 -1.03
C VAL A 87 -13.17 1.03 -0.92
N ALA A 88 -13.70 2.03 -1.63
CA ALA A 88 -13.19 3.39 -1.61
C ALA A 88 -13.13 3.95 -0.18
N ALA A 89 -14.20 3.75 0.61
CA ALA A 89 -14.23 4.16 2.01
C ALA A 89 -13.17 3.43 2.84
N SER A 90 -13.02 2.11 2.69
CA SER A 90 -12.06 1.30 3.45
C SER A 90 -10.60 1.66 3.12
N THR A 91 -10.35 2.14 1.89
CA THR A 91 -9.03 2.60 1.44
C THR A 91 -8.80 4.10 1.63
N ALA A 92 -9.79 4.84 2.15
CA ALA A 92 -9.62 6.26 2.46
C ALA A 92 -8.74 6.44 3.71
N GLU A 93 -8.28 7.67 3.95
CA GLU A 93 -7.40 8.01 5.08
C GLU A 93 -7.96 7.56 6.43
N ASP A 94 -9.27 7.67 6.59
CA ASP A 94 -10.02 7.30 7.79
C ASP A 94 -10.33 5.78 7.88
N SER A 95 -9.79 4.98 6.96
CA SER A 95 -9.95 3.50 6.92
C SER A 95 -11.42 3.04 7.01
N GLY A 96 -12.34 3.86 6.49
CA GLY A 96 -13.78 3.61 6.48
C GLY A 96 -14.49 3.87 7.81
N SER A 97 -13.85 4.47 8.81
CA SER A 97 -14.48 4.67 10.14
C SER A 97 -15.75 5.53 10.06
N SER A 98 -15.71 6.63 9.31
CA SER A 98 -16.86 7.49 8.98
C SER A 98 -17.95 6.75 8.19
N HIS A 99 -17.58 5.97 7.18
CA HIS A 99 -18.53 5.17 6.39
C HIS A 99 -19.26 4.12 7.27
N MET A 100 -18.54 3.48 8.20
CA MET A 100 -19.14 2.55 9.16
C MET A 100 -20.03 3.25 10.20
N ALA A 101 -19.62 4.43 10.67
CA ALA A 101 -20.41 5.23 11.60
C ALA A 101 -21.75 5.64 10.96
N GLN A 102 -21.75 6.05 9.70
CA GLN A 102 -22.96 6.36 8.93
C GLN A 102 -23.84 5.12 8.74
N ARG A 103 -23.25 3.96 8.41
CA ARG A 103 -24.01 2.70 8.27
C ARG A 103 -24.67 2.23 9.57
N ARG A 104 -24.04 2.48 10.73
CA ARG A 104 -24.63 2.15 12.06
C ARG A 104 -25.80 3.06 12.41
N VAL A 105 -25.83 4.28 11.87
CA VAL A 105 -26.88 5.27 12.15
C VAL A 105 -28.15 5.04 11.31
N GLN A 106 -28.08 4.25 10.24
CA GLN A 106 -29.27 3.88 9.45
C GLN A 106 -30.08 2.79 10.19
N PRO A 107 -31.26 3.08 10.77
CA PRO A 107 -32.07 2.05 11.40
C PRO A 107 -32.74 1.20 10.32
N ALA A 108 -32.79 -0.11 10.54
CA ALA A 108 -33.65 -1.04 9.81
C ALA A 108 -35.12 -0.75 10.18
N GLY A 109 -35.72 0.27 9.56
CA GLY A 109 -37.10 0.63 9.86
C GLY A 109 -37.44 2.05 9.43
N GLY A 110 -37.94 2.20 8.20
CA GLY A 110 -38.34 3.49 7.66
C GLY A 110 -39.24 3.39 6.43
N SER A 111 -40.11 2.39 6.39
CA SER A 111 -41.25 2.35 5.45
C SER A 111 -42.48 1.87 6.23
N MET A 112 -43.02 2.76 7.08
CA MET A 112 -44.42 2.67 7.44
C MET A 112 -45.20 3.52 6.46
N ASP A 113 -46.13 2.84 5.79
CA ASP A 113 -47.30 3.34 5.08
C ASP A 113 -47.73 4.76 5.48
N VAL A 114 -47.84 5.63 4.48
CA VAL A 114 -48.89 6.65 4.48
C VAL A 114 -49.81 6.34 3.30
N ALA A 115 -50.58 5.27 3.47
CA ALA A 115 -51.90 5.20 2.88
C ALA A 115 -52.83 6.06 3.76
N SER A 116 -53.24 7.23 3.26
CA SER A 116 -54.44 7.92 3.74
C SER A 116 -54.91 8.97 2.75
N ARG A 117 -56.04 8.62 2.12
CA ARG A 117 -57.17 9.45 1.65
C ARG A 117 -56.99 10.29 0.39
#